data_AF-A0AAD6X4Z0-F1
#
_entry.id   AF-A0AAD6X4Z0-F1
#
_cell.length_a   1.000
_cell.length_b   1.000
_cell.length_c   1.000
_cell.angle_alpha   90.00
_cell.angle_beta   90.00
_cell.angle_gamma   90.00
#
_symmetry.space_group_name_H-M   'P 1'
#
loop_
_entity.id
_entity.type
_entity.pdbx_description
1 polymer ?
#
loop_
_entity_poly.entity_id
_entity_poly.type
_entity_poly.pdbx_seq_one_letter_code
_entity_poly.pdbx_strand_id
1 'polypeptide(L)'
;MLLLLFLVHIAKKANLAHANILELRADGVACNDINDSRTLFDIIWGCLATVFACTWVAVHQNVPPPDLGRLSLQLRKLKMMLFTVIAPELVVCLAARQFFDARYIAKEFDVPKTHAFFCCMGGFITEDGHPTAEFEHLPGYIPAIRSIKEADINDKSKGDALSKGLAITQGLWFTVQCLARFHQGVPVIEIEVATLAFAVVSIFIRLFWWSKPLDVQQPIVVAGGARVLPSSDIRDFQVLAATTKRLPSLKDELRGATLWDYPEYRASSSTSVPMFYSIRLGSSGPTSLNMSVFAVEFIVGASFGAVHCVVWNATFPTIAEMWMWRLSSSFVAAYPLFLGGSLVLDHFLARKLEHSTFKNLPYNVLKTMFLGGVPVYILCRLFLIVLPFTTLRALPTGALVDVDWSVYIPHL
;
A
#
# COMPACT_ATOMS: atom_id res chain seq x y z
N MET A 1 -17.89 4.90 2.32
CA MET A 1 -19.33 4.60 2.32
C MET A 1 -19.77 3.86 1.05
N LEU A 2 -19.52 4.38 -0.17
CA LEU A 2 -19.88 3.69 -1.42
C LEU A 2 -19.20 2.31 -1.58
N LEU A 3 -17.91 2.19 -1.25
CA LEU A 3 -17.22 0.88 -1.27
C LEU A 3 -17.80 -0.09 -0.24
N LEU A 4 -18.16 0.38 0.96
CA LEU A 4 -18.77 -0.46 2.00
C LEU A 4 -20.19 -0.91 1.60
N LEU A 5 -20.98 -0.01 1.01
CA LEU A 5 -22.30 -0.34 0.45
C LEU A 5 -22.19 -1.29 -0.73
N PHE A 6 -21.15 -1.14 -1.56
CA PHE A 6 -20.83 -2.05 -2.66
C PHE A 6 -20.40 -3.43 -2.15
N LEU A 7 -19.53 -3.50 -1.14
CA LEU A 7 -19.12 -4.75 -0.50
C LEU A 7 -20.27 -5.44 0.25
N VAL A 8 -21.16 -4.68 0.90
CA VAL A 8 -22.38 -5.20 1.53
C VAL A 8 -23.39 -5.67 0.49
N HIS A 9 -23.53 -4.94 -0.63
CA HIS A 9 -24.37 -5.36 -1.75
C HIS A 9 -23.85 -6.65 -2.39
N ILE A 10 -22.53 -6.76 -2.58
CA ILE A 10 -21.84 -7.97 -3.04
C ILE A 10 -22.04 -9.11 -2.03
N ALA A 11 -21.81 -8.90 -0.73
CA ALA A 11 -22.01 -9.95 0.27
C ALA A 11 -23.46 -10.43 0.33
N LYS A 12 -24.44 -9.53 0.18
CA LYS A 12 -25.87 -9.85 0.17
C LYS A 12 -26.28 -10.62 -1.09
N LYS A 13 -25.76 -10.24 -2.26
CA LYS A 13 -25.95 -11.00 -3.51
C LYS A 13 -25.19 -12.33 -3.53
N ALA A 14 -24.03 -12.44 -2.89
CA ALA A 14 -23.26 -13.68 -2.76
C ALA A 14 -24.05 -14.76 -2.01
N ASN A 15 -24.74 -14.36 -0.93
CA ASN A 15 -25.63 -15.25 -0.18
C ASN A 15 -26.87 -15.68 -0.99
N LEU A 16 -27.39 -14.81 -1.87
CA LEU A 16 -28.48 -15.15 -2.79
C LEU A 16 -28.03 -16.08 -3.92
N ALA A 17 -26.83 -15.87 -4.47
CA ALA A 17 -26.23 -16.76 -5.46
C ALA A 17 -26.00 -18.17 -4.89
N HIS A 18 -25.68 -18.30 -3.60
CA HIS A 18 -25.55 -19.59 -2.92
C HIS A 18 -26.86 -20.39 -2.87
N ALA A 19 -28.02 -19.72 -2.79
CA ALA A 19 -29.33 -20.36 -2.89
C ALA A 19 -29.58 -20.88 -4.32
N ASN A 20 -29.21 -20.11 -5.34
CA ASN A 20 -29.32 -20.53 -6.74
C ASN A 20 -28.32 -21.64 -7.11
N ILE A 21 -27.14 -21.68 -6.49
CA ILE A 21 -26.14 -22.75 -6.68
C ILE A 21 -26.65 -24.09 -6.13
N LEU A 22 -27.49 -24.09 -5.09
CA LEU A 22 -28.15 -25.30 -4.60
C LEU A 22 -29.22 -25.81 -5.57
N GLU A 23 -29.91 -24.92 -6.29
CA GLU A 23 -30.79 -25.29 -7.41
C GLU A 23 -30.00 -25.80 -8.63
N LEU A 24 -28.91 -25.13 -9.02
CA LEU A 24 -28.01 -25.56 -10.10
C LEU A 24 -27.27 -26.87 -9.81
N ARG A 25 -27.18 -27.31 -8.54
CA ARG A 25 -26.66 -28.63 -8.19
C ARG A 25 -27.69 -29.74 -8.48
N ALA A 26 -28.98 -29.40 -8.61
CA ALA A 26 -30.01 -30.33 -9.06
C ALA A 26 -29.95 -30.56 -10.58
N ASP A 27 -29.53 -29.55 -11.34
CA ASP A 27 -29.36 -29.62 -12.79
C ASP A 27 -27.87 -29.69 -13.13
N GLY A 28 -27.31 -30.89 -13.24
CA GLY A 28 -25.88 -31.12 -13.49
C GLY A 28 -25.34 -30.41 -14.74
N VAL A 29 -24.89 -29.16 -14.59
CA VAL A 29 -24.13 -28.44 -15.62
C VAL A 29 -22.70 -28.98 -15.60
N ALA A 30 -22.48 -30.04 -16.37
CA ALA A 30 -21.14 -30.47 -16.77
C ALA A 30 -20.61 -29.53 -17.86
N CYS A 31 -19.32 -29.18 -17.81
CA CYS A 31 -18.59 -28.57 -18.92
C CYS A 31 -18.60 -29.55 -20.11
N ASN A 32 -19.62 -29.45 -20.96
CA ASN A 32 -19.74 -30.27 -22.15
C ASN A 32 -19.11 -29.61 -23.39
N ASP A 33 -18.72 -28.33 -23.31
CA ASP A 33 -18.09 -27.60 -24.40
C ASP A 33 -16.71 -27.06 -23.96
N ILE A 34 -15.65 -27.52 -24.64
CA ILE A 34 -14.25 -27.17 -24.34
C ILE A 34 -13.97 -25.69 -24.62
N ASN A 35 -14.77 -25.05 -25.47
CA ASN A 35 -14.57 -23.66 -25.89
C ASN A 35 -15.05 -22.61 -24.88
N ASP A 36 -15.91 -22.97 -23.91
CA ASP A 36 -16.46 -22.04 -22.90
C ASP A 36 -15.80 -22.20 -21.51
N SER A 37 -14.67 -22.91 -21.46
CA SER A 37 -13.99 -23.28 -20.22
C SER A 37 -12.61 -22.62 -20.11
N ARG A 38 -12.35 -21.96 -18.99
CA ARG A 38 -11.02 -21.44 -18.65
C ARG A 38 -10.19 -22.48 -17.92
N THR A 39 -8.87 -22.50 -18.13
CA THR A 39 -8.00 -23.47 -17.46
C THR A 39 -7.54 -22.97 -16.09
N LEU A 40 -7.08 -23.89 -15.23
CA LEU A 40 -6.43 -23.53 -13.97
C LEU A 40 -5.20 -22.64 -14.19
N PHE A 41 -4.46 -22.87 -15.29
CA PHE A 41 -3.31 -22.05 -15.65
C PHE A 41 -3.72 -20.61 -15.94
N ASP A 42 -4.81 -20.39 -16.69
CA ASP A 42 -5.32 -19.05 -17.00
C ASP A 42 -5.73 -18.29 -15.73
N ILE A 43 -6.38 -19.00 -14.79
CA ILE A 43 -6.77 -18.45 -13.49
C ILE A 43 -5.53 -17.99 -12.70
N ILE A 44 -4.57 -18.89 -12.52
CA ILE A 44 -3.37 -18.61 -11.72
C ILE A 44 -2.56 -17.49 -12.38
N TRP A 45 -2.33 -17.59 -13.69
CA TRP A 45 -1.55 -16.60 -14.42
C TRP A 45 -2.23 -15.22 -14.41
N GLY A 46 -3.54 -15.16 -14.65
CA GLY A 46 -4.31 -13.93 -14.58
C GLY A 46 -4.23 -13.27 -13.20
N CYS A 47 -4.32 -14.06 -12.12
CA CYS A 47 -4.16 -13.57 -10.76
C CYS A 47 -2.75 -13.06 -10.49
N LEU A 48 -1.72 -13.86 -10.79
CA LEU A 48 -0.32 -13.49 -10.55
C LEU A 48 0.11 -12.28 -11.38
N ALA A 49 -0.27 -12.20 -12.65
CA ALA A 49 0.00 -11.05 -13.51
C ALA A 49 -0.66 -9.78 -12.97
N THR A 50 -1.89 -9.89 -12.45
CA THR A 50 -2.62 -8.76 -11.85
C THR A 50 -1.96 -8.33 -10.54
N VAL A 51 -1.62 -9.24 -9.64
CA VAL A 51 -0.89 -8.92 -8.40
C VAL A 51 0.47 -8.28 -8.73
N PHE A 52 1.20 -8.81 -9.71
CA PHE A 52 2.47 -8.22 -10.15
C PHE A 52 2.27 -6.80 -10.70
N ALA A 53 1.30 -6.59 -11.59
CA ALA A 53 0.96 -5.26 -12.11
C ALA A 53 0.58 -4.28 -11.00
N CYS A 54 -0.15 -4.75 -9.98
CA CYS A 54 -0.63 -3.94 -8.86
C CYS A 54 0.47 -3.59 -7.85
N THR A 55 1.49 -4.43 -7.69
CA THR A 55 2.53 -4.29 -6.65
C THR A 55 3.89 -3.83 -7.18
N TRP A 56 4.22 -4.13 -8.44
CA TRP A 56 5.49 -3.74 -9.06
C TRP A 56 5.41 -2.38 -9.76
N VAL A 57 4.31 -2.12 -10.49
CA VAL A 57 4.16 -0.90 -11.31
C VAL A 57 3.56 0.26 -10.53
N ALA A 58 2.71 -0.01 -9.54
CA ALA A 58 2.03 1.05 -8.78
C ALA A 58 2.89 1.68 -7.69
N VAL A 59 3.98 1.03 -7.26
CA VAL A 59 4.77 1.47 -6.10
C VAL A 59 5.87 2.44 -6.52
N HIS A 60 5.74 3.70 -6.14
CA HIS A 60 6.67 4.77 -6.48
C HIS A 60 7.75 4.88 -5.41
N GLN A 61 8.95 4.39 -5.69
CA GLN A 61 10.05 4.36 -4.73
C GLN A 61 10.69 5.73 -4.51
N ASN A 62 11.26 5.94 -3.32
CA ASN A 62 12.12 7.10 -3.06
C ASN A 62 13.47 6.95 -3.77
N VAL A 63 14.09 8.09 -4.10
CA VAL A 63 15.33 8.15 -4.88
C VAL A 63 16.44 7.40 -4.14
N PRO A 64 17.13 6.46 -4.80
CA PRO A 64 18.23 5.71 -4.19
C PRO A 64 19.50 6.58 -4.07
N PRO A 65 20.49 6.14 -3.27
CA PRO A 65 21.82 6.75 -3.28
C PRO A 65 22.44 6.73 -4.70
N PRO A 66 23.13 7.80 -5.15
CA PRO A 66 23.66 7.90 -6.52
C PRO A 66 24.62 6.77 -6.93
N ASP A 67 25.41 6.26 -5.98
CA ASP A 67 26.45 5.24 -6.21
C ASP A 67 25.93 3.79 -6.12
N LEU A 68 24.62 3.58 -6.03
CA LEU A 68 24.08 2.25 -5.76
C LEU A 68 24.11 1.34 -7.01
N GLY A 69 24.70 0.15 -6.87
CA GLY A 69 24.80 -0.83 -7.95
C GLY A 69 23.43 -1.35 -8.45
N ARG A 70 23.37 -1.78 -9.72
CA ARG A 70 22.13 -2.25 -10.39
C ARG A 70 21.43 -3.40 -9.65
N LEU A 71 22.19 -4.37 -9.13
CA LEU A 71 21.61 -5.50 -8.39
C LEU A 71 20.90 -5.01 -7.12
N SER A 72 21.53 -4.09 -6.37
CA SER A 72 20.97 -3.51 -5.15
C SER A 72 19.71 -2.69 -5.44
N LEU A 73 19.65 -1.99 -6.57
CA LEU A 73 18.43 -1.30 -7.03
C LEU A 73 17.28 -2.29 -7.27
N GLN A 74 17.54 -3.39 -7.97
CA GLN A 74 16.53 -4.42 -8.23
C GLN A 74 16.08 -5.12 -6.94
N LEU A 75 17.00 -5.39 -6.02
CA LEU A 75 16.68 -5.95 -4.70
C LEU A 75 15.80 -5.00 -3.86
N ARG A 76 16.06 -3.68 -3.91
CA ARG A 76 15.20 -2.67 -3.28
C ARG A 76 13.79 -2.67 -3.90
N LYS A 77 13.70 -2.82 -5.22
CA LYS A 77 12.42 -2.94 -5.95
C LYS A 77 11.63 -4.18 -5.54
N LEU A 78 12.29 -5.33 -5.55
CA LEU A 78 11.73 -6.61 -5.11
C LEU A 78 11.30 -6.57 -3.63
N LYS A 79 12.13 -6.02 -2.74
CA LYS A 79 11.80 -5.87 -1.32
C LYS A 79 10.51 -5.08 -1.13
N MET A 80 10.34 -3.97 -1.87
CA MET A 80 9.12 -3.17 -1.78
C MET A 80 7.90 -3.87 -2.39
N MET A 81 8.07 -4.61 -3.49
CA MET A 81 7.01 -5.45 -4.04
C MET A 81 6.54 -6.48 -3.00
N LEU A 82 7.47 -7.24 -2.40
CA LEU A 82 7.16 -8.24 -1.37
C LEU A 82 6.49 -7.61 -0.14
N PHE A 83 6.98 -6.45 0.30
CA PHE A 83 6.35 -5.70 1.37
C PHE A 83 4.90 -5.31 1.01
N THR A 84 4.67 -4.86 -0.22
CA THR A 84 3.32 -4.51 -0.70
C THR A 84 2.41 -5.74 -0.80
N VAL A 85 2.94 -6.94 -1.09
CA VAL A 85 2.15 -8.18 -1.04
C VAL A 85 1.74 -8.52 0.40
N ILE A 86 2.65 -8.36 1.35
CA ILE A 86 2.39 -8.70 2.76
C ILE A 86 1.46 -7.68 3.41
N ALA A 87 1.73 -6.39 3.25
CA ALA A 87 1.05 -5.29 3.92
C ALA A 87 0.70 -4.14 2.94
N PRO A 88 -0.20 -4.39 1.96
CA PRO A 88 -0.56 -3.40 0.94
C PRO A 88 -1.21 -2.14 1.53
N GLU A 89 -1.99 -2.29 2.61
CA GLU A 89 -2.62 -1.18 3.34
C GLU A 89 -1.59 -0.21 3.95
N LEU A 90 -0.47 -0.70 4.47
CA LEU A 90 0.61 0.16 4.96
C LEU A 90 1.25 0.99 3.84
N VAL A 91 1.32 0.44 2.62
CA VAL A 91 1.82 1.17 1.45
C VAL A 91 0.84 2.26 1.02
N VAL A 92 -0.47 2.04 1.14
CA VAL A 92 -1.47 3.10 0.93
C VAL A 92 -1.31 4.22 1.96
N CYS A 93 -1.07 3.88 3.22
CA CYS A 93 -0.85 4.87 4.28
C CYS A 93 0.39 5.71 4.01
N LEU A 94 1.47 5.06 3.56
CA LEU A 94 2.68 5.73 3.13
C LEU A 94 2.39 6.68 1.96
N ALA A 95 1.63 6.22 0.96
CA ALA A 95 1.25 7.03 -0.18
C ALA A 95 0.41 8.24 0.23
N ALA A 96 -0.58 8.05 1.09
CA ALA A 96 -1.43 9.11 1.65
C ALA A 96 -0.61 10.14 2.44
N ARG A 97 0.31 9.68 3.28
CA ARG A 97 1.23 10.50 4.06
C ARG A 97 2.11 11.37 3.17
N GLN A 98 2.78 10.77 2.18
CA GLN A 98 3.59 11.53 1.22
C GLN A 98 2.75 12.49 0.38
N PHE A 99 1.49 12.13 0.07
CA PHE A 99 0.57 13.03 -0.62
C PHE A 99 0.20 14.25 0.22
N PHE A 100 -0.09 14.07 1.51
CA PHE A 100 -0.40 15.18 2.40
C PHE A 100 0.81 16.10 2.60
N ASP A 101 2.01 15.54 2.78
CA ASP A 101 3.26 16.31 2.87
C ASP A 101 3.53 17.10 1.58
N ALA A 102 3.44 16.45 0.42
CA ALA A 102 3.66 17.10 -0.87
C ALA A 102 2.60 18.18 -1.14
N ARG A 103 1.33 17.92 -0.79
CA ARG A 103 0.24 18.91 -0.92
C ARG A 103 0.50 20.13 -0.03
N TYR A 104 1.00 19.91 1.18
CA TYR A 104 1.35 21.00 2.08
C TYR A 104 2.48 21.85 1.48
N ILE A 105 3.60 21.21 1.11
CA ILE A 105 4.78 21.89 0.55
C ILE A 105 4.42 22.67 -0.72
N ALA A 106 3.63 22.06 -1.61
CA ALA A 106 3.16 22.71 -2.83
C ALA A 106 2.37 23.98 -2.54
N LYS A 107 1.53 23.97 -1.50
CA LYS A 107 0.71 25.14 -1.11
C LYS A 107 1.53 26.20 -0.36
N GLU A 108 2.37 25.79 0.58
CA GLU A 108 3.18 26.67 1.42
C GLU A 108 4.19 27.46 0.59
N PHE A 109 4.87 26.78 -0.33
CA PHE A 109 5.97 27.36 -1.10
C PHE A 109 5.61 27.69 -2.53
N ASP A 110 4.32 27.57 -2.90
CA ASP A 110 3.81 27.84 -4.25
C ASP A 110 4.68 27.15 -5.34
N VAL A 111 4.76 25.83 -5.25
CA VAL A 111 5.48 24.97 -6.21
C VAL A 111 4.54 23.87 -6.72
N PRO A 112 4.76 23.34 -7.94
CA PRO A 112 3.95 22.23 -8.44
C PRO A 112 4.01 21.02 -7.49
N LYS A 113 2.93 20.23 -7.44
CA LYS A 113 2.88 19.01 -6.61
C LYS A 113 3.99 18.04 -6.97
N THR A 114 4.38 17.98 -8.24
CA THR A 114 5.47 17.13 -8.74
C THR A 114 6.80 17.49 -8.08
N HIS A 115 7.14 18.79 -8.00
CA HIS A 115 8.33 19.27 -7.26
C HIS A 115 8.25 18.93 -5.78
N ALA A 116 7.09 19.14 -5.15
CA ALA A 116 6.92 18.82 -3.74
C ALA A 116 7.09 17.32 -3.45
N PHE A 117 6.54 16.44 -4.29
CA PHE A 117 6.78 15.00 -4.21
C PHE A 117 8.25 14.67 -4.44
N PHE A 118 8.89 15.32 -5.42
CA PHE A 118 10.30 15.14 -5.71
C PHE A 118 11.19 15.52 -4.52
N CYS A 119 10.87 16.61 -3.81
CA CYS A 119 11.51 16.96 -2.53
C CYS A 119 11.33 15.84 -1.50
N CYS A 120 10.07 15.42 -1.22
CA CYS A 120 9.76 14.41 -0.21
C CYS A 120 10.47 13.08 -0.44
N MET A 121 10.74 12.73 -1.70
CA MET A 121 11.36 11.45 -2.05
C MET A 121 12.88 11.51 -2.19
N GLY A 122 13.51 12.65 -1.88
CA GLY A 122 14.96 12.83 -1.96
C GLY A 122 15.48 13.13 -3.37
N GLY A 123 14.62 13.65 -4.25
CA GLY A 123 14.97 13.99 -5.63
C GLY A 123 15.83 15.24 -5.77
N PHE A 124 15.83 16.14 -4.79
CA PHE A 124 16.77 17.26 -4.75
C PHE A 124 17.86 17.03 -3.71
N ILE A 125 19.11 17.29 -4.09
CA ILE A 125 20.28 17.21 -3.21
C ILE A 125 21.05 18.52 -3.21
N THR A 126 21.74 18.81 -2.11
CA THR A 126 22.68 19.92 -2.00
C THR A 126 23.96 19.62 -2.78
N GLU A 127 24.81 20.63 -2.98
CA GLU A 127 26.14 20.46 -3.58
C GLU A 127 27.03 19.47 -2.78
N ASP A 128 26.79 19.37 -1.48
CA ASP A 128 27.45 18.41 -0.58
C ASP A 128 26.92 16.96 -0.72
N GLY A 129 25.90 16.73 -1.55
CA GLY A 129 25.34 15.40 -1.81
C GLY A 129 24.25 14.94 -0.84
N HIS A 130 23.68 15.84 -0.04
CA HIS A 130 22.65 15.52 0.96
C HIS A 130 21.24 15.88 0.48
N PRO A 131 20.21 15.04 0.72
CA PRO A 131 18.84 15.37 0.35
C PRO A 131 18.34 16.66 1.00
N THR A 132 17.59 17.48 0.27
CA THR A 132 16.91 18.67 0.82
C THR A 132 15.63 18.31 1.59
N ALA A 133 15.41 17.03 1.88
CA ALA A 133 14.20 16.47 2.48
C ALA A 133 14.12 16.69 4.00
N GLU A 134 14.48 17.89 4.46
CA GLU A 134 14.33 18.38 5.83
C GLU A 134 13.49 19.65 5.79
N PHE A 135 12.32 19.62 6.43
CA PHE A 135 11.34 20.71 6.31
C PHE A 135 11.91 22.08 6.74
N GLU A 136 12.73 22.09 7.79
CA GLU A 136 13.32 23.32 8.36
C GLU A 136 14.29 24.01 7.40
N HIS A 137 15.04 23.24 6.61
CA HIS A 137 16.04 23.75 5.67
C HIS A 137 15.47 23.98 4.26
N LEU A 138 14.34 23.34 3.93
CA LEU A 138 13.69 23.42 2.62
C LEU A 138 13.49 24.86 2.09
N PRO A 139 13.07 25.86 2.89
CA PRO A 139 12.87 27.23 2.42
C PRO A 139 14.08 27.84 1.70
N GLY A 140 15.30 27.50 2.14
CA GLY A 140 16.55 28.02 1.55
C GLY A 140 16.81 27.55 0.11
N TYR A 141 16.16 26.46 -0.31
CA TYR A 141 16.34 25.85 -1.63
C TYR A 141 15.14 26.10 -2.57
N ILE A 142 14.03 26.63 -2.06
CA ILE A 142 12.81 26.88 -2.85
C ILE A 142 13.05 27.72 -4.11
N PRO A 143 13.86 28.79 -4.11
CA PRO A 143 14.13 29.55 -5.33
C PRO A 143 14.76 28.71 -6.44
N ALA A 144 15.71 27.84 -6.10
CA ALA A 144 16.35 26.94 -7.05
C ALA A 144 15.44 25.78 -7.47
N ILE A 145 14.61 25.26 -6.55
CA ILE A 145 13.61 24.25 -6.88
C ILE A 145 12.58 24.79 -7.88
N ARG A 146 12.13 26.04 -7.71
CA ARG A 146 11.14 26.67 -8.59
C ARG A 146 11.66 26.95 -9.99
N SER A 147 12.96 27.16 -10.17
CA SER A 147 13.55 27.41 -11.50
C SER A 147 13.61 26.16 -12.38
N ILE A 148 13.54 24.97 -11.79
CA ILE A 148 13.54 23.68 -12.49
C ILE A 148 12.16 23.45 -13.11
N LYS A 149 12.10 23.07 -14.39
CA LYS A 149 10.81 22.82 -15.05
C LYS A 149 10.24 21.49 -14.62
N GLU A 150 8.91 21.42 -14.53
CA GLU A 150 8.22 20.16 -14.22
C GLU A 150 8.49 19.07 -15.27
N ALA A 151 8.68 19.47 -16.53
CA ALA A 151 9.06 18.56 -17.61
C ALA A 151 10.40 17.86 -17.35
N ASP A 152 11.39 18.56 -16.77
CA ASP A 152 12.72 18.00 -16.48
C ASP A 152 12.65 16.93 -15.36
N ILE A 153 11.71 17.08 -14.43
CA ILE A 153 11.45 16.10 -13.39
C ILE A 153 10.72 14.89 -13.97
N ASN A 154 9.71 15.13 -14.81
CA ASN A 154 8.92 14.07 -15.44
C ASN A 154 9.75 13.23 -16.43
N ASP A 155 10.73 13.82 -17.11
CA ASP A 155 11.68 13.10 -17.98
C ASP A 155 12.49 12.05 -17.21
N LYS A 156 12.73 12.26 -15.90
CA LYS A 156 13.41 11.28 -15.05
C LYS A 156 12.51 10.12 -14.61
N SER A 157 11.20 10.22 -14.77
CA SER A 157 10.26 9.17 -14.40
C SER A 157 10.32 8.03 -15.44
N LYS A 158 11.01 6.93 -15.12
CA LYS A 158 11.20 5.79 -16.03
C LYS A 158 9.95 4.92 -16.24
N GLY A 159 8.89 5.17 -15.47
CA GLY A 159 7.60 4.56 -15.72
C GLY A 159 6.85 5.27 -16.84
N ASP A 160 7.12 4.87 -18.09
CA ASP A 160 6.45 5.42 -19.27
C ASP A 160 4.93 5.20 -19.20
N ALA A 161 4.16 6.09 -19.81
CA ALA A 161 2.69 6.07 -19.83
C ALA A 161 2.13 4.70 -20.26
N LEU A 162 2.87 4.00 -21.14
CA LEU A 162 2.54 2.66 -21.61
C LEU A 162 2.58 1.62 -20.49
N SER A 163 3.62 1.58 -19.66
CA SER A 163 3.73 0.62 -18.54
C SER A 163 2.65 0.85 -17.47
N LYS A 164 2.36 2.11 -17.16
CA LYS A 164 1.30 2.50 -16.22
C LYS A 164 -0.07 2.14 -16.79
N GLY A 165 -0.29 2.42 -18.07
CA GLY A 165 -1.53 2.14 -18.80
C GLY A 165 -1.84 0.64 -18.88
N LEU A 166 -0.84 -0.19 -19.20
CA LEU A 166 -0.98 -1.65 -19.21
C LEU A 166 -1.37 -2.19 -17.83
N ALA A 167 -0.71 -1.72 -16.76
CA ALA A 167 -1.03 -2.18 -15.42
C ALA A 167 -2.43 -1.75 -14.94
N ILE A 168 -2.89 -0.55 -15.33
CA ILE A 168 -4.28 -0.09 -15.07
C ILE A 168 -5.25 -0.96 -15.85
N THR A 169 -4.98 -1.20 -17.13
CA THR A 169 -5.83 -2.01 -18.01
C THR A 169 -5.96 -3.42 -17.48
N GLN A 170 -4.86 -4.06 -17.08
CA GLN A 170 -4.85 -5.40 -16.48
C GLN A 170 -5.71 -5.45 -15.20
N GLY A 171 -5.50 -4.51 -14.27
CA GLY A 171 -6.25 -4.49 -13.01
C GLY A 171 -7.74 -4.19 -13.21
N LEU A 172 -8.08 -3.30 -14.15
CA LEU A 172 -9.46 -2.99 -14.49
C LEU A 172 -10.13 -4.19 -15.15
N TRP A 173 -9.51 -4.77 -16.15
CA TRP A 173 -10.03 -5.94 -16.86
C TRP A 173 -10.28 -7.11 -15.91
N PHE A 174 -9.31 -7.42 -15.04
CA PHE A 174 -9.47 -8.45 -14.01
C PHE A 174 -10.67 -8.14 -13.08
N THR A 175 -10.81 -6.88 -12.68
CA THR A 175 -11.94 -6.45 -11.85
C THR A 175 -13.28 -6.64 -12.57
N VAL A 176 -13.38 -6.24 -13.84
CA VAL A 176 -14.59 -6.44 -14.64
C VAL A 176 -14.89 -7.93 -14.79
N GLN A 177 -13.89 -8.78 -15.04
CA GLN A 177 -14.07 -10.23 -15.11
C GLN A 177 -14.68 -10.79 -13.83
N CYS A 178 -14.12 -10.50 -12.65
CA CYS A 178 -14.69 -11.01 -11.40
C CYS A 178 -16.10 -10.48 -11.12
N LEU A 179 -16.39 -9.22 -11.47
CA LEU A 179 -17.73 -8.65 -11.32
C LEU A 179 -18.73 -9.30 -12.27
N ALA A 180 -18.34 -9.62 -13.50
CA ALA A 180 -19.19 -10.31 -14.46
C ALA A 180 -19.48 -11.75 -14.00
N ARG A 181 -18.48 -12.48 -13.51
CA ARG A 181 -18.65 -13.81 -12.87
C ARG A 181 -19.65 -13.75 -11.73
N PHE A 182 -19.46 -12.78 -10.84
CA PHE A 182 -20.35 -12.54 -9.71
C PHE A 182 -21.78 -12.25 -10.15
N HIS A 183 -21.96 -11.43 -11.20
CA HIS A 183 -23.27 -11.08 -11.73
C HIS A 183 -23.99 -12.26 -12.40
N GLN A 184 -23.25 -13.13 -13.09
CA GLN A 184 -23.78 -14.34 -13.73
C GLN A 184 -23.99 -15.52 -12.75
N GLY A 185 -23.72 -15.33 -11.46
CA GLY A 185 -23.82 -16.42 -10.47
C GLY A 185 -22.74 -17.48 -10.59
N VAL A 186 -21.69 -17.21 -11.39
CA VAL A 186 -20.52 -18.08 -11.52
C VAL A 186 -19.62 -17.86 -10.30
N PRO A 187 -19.13 -18.92 -9.63
CA PRO A 187 -18.35 -18.77 -8.42
C PRO A 187 -17.05 -18.00 -8.69
N VAL A 188 -16.82 -16.96 -7.87
CA VAL A 188 -15.55 -16.26 -7.75
C VAL A 188 -14.77 -16.93 -6.62
N ILE A 189 -13.61 -17.47 -6.95
CA ILE A 189 -12.82 -18.30 -6.02
C ILE A 189 -11.85 -17.44 -5.20
N GLU A 190 -11.29 -18.03 -4.15
CA GLU A 190 -10.51 -17.35 -3.11
C GLU A 190 -9.31 -16.58 -3.67
N ILE A 191 -8.61 -17.13 -4.66
CA ILE A 191 -7.45 -16.46 -5.31
C ILE A 191 -7.87 -15.23 -6.12
N GLU A 192 -9.05 -15.27 -6.73
CA GLU A 192 -9.60 -14.13 -7.46
C GLU A 192 -10.01 -13.02 -6.50
N VAL A 193 -10.66 -13.38 -5.38
CA VAL A 193 -11.02 -12.41 -4.33
C VAL A 193 -9.78 -11.80 -3.68
N ALA A 194 -8.75 -12.60 -3.39
CA ALA A 194 -7.49 -12.07 -2.89
C ALA A 194 -6.82 -11.12 -3.90
N THR A 195 -6.89 -11.43 -5.20
CA THR A 195 -6.36 -10.58 -6.27
C THR A 195 -7.16 -9.28 -6.41
N LEU A 196 -8.50 -9.34 -6.31
CA LEU A 196 -9.35 -8.15 -6.28
C LEU A 196 -8.98 -7.20 -5.15
N ALA A 197 -8.65 -7.73 -3.97
CA ALA A 197 -8.21 -6.91 -2.84
C ALA A 197 -6.94 -6.10 -3.19
N PHE A 198 -5.97 -6.72 -3.89
CA PHE A 198 -4.79 -6.01 -4.41
C PHE A 198 -5.13 -4.98 -5.49
N ALA A 199 -6.06 -5.28 -6.39
CA ALA A 199 -6.52 -4.34 -7.42
C ALA A 199 -7.13 -3.08 -6.79
N VAL A 200 -8.02 -3.25 -5.79
CA VAL A 200 -8.64 -2.15 -5.04
C VAL A 200 -7.59 -1.30 -4.32
N VAL A 201 -6.63 -1.92 -3.62
CA VAL A 201 -5.56 -1.18 -2.95
C VAL A 201 -4.68 -0.43 -3.95
N SER A 202 -4.36 -1.04 -5.10
CA SER A 202 -3.56 -0.38 -6.14
C SER A 202 -4.20 0.92 -6.65
N ILE A 203 -5.54 1.00 -6.70
CA ILE A 203 -6.24 2.24 -7.04
C ILE A 203 -5.90 3.35 -6.03
N PHE A 204 -5.97 3.07 -4.72
CA PHE A 204 -5.62 4.06 -3.70
C PHE A 204 -4.15 4.50 -3.79
N ILE A 205 -3.23 3.55 -3.96
CA ILE A 205 -1.80 3.85 -4.15
C ILE A 205 -1.61 4.83 -5.32
N ARG A 206 -2.23 4.53 -6.47
CA ARG A 206 -2.14 5.36 -7.69
C ARG A 206 -2.77 6.74 -7.51
N LEU A 207 -3.91 6.83 -6.81
CA LEU A 207 -4.56 8.11 -6.53
C LEU A 207 -3.67 9.03 -5.69
N PHE A 208 -3.04 8.50 -4.63
CA PHE A 208 -2.17 9.29 -3.78
C PHE A 208 -0.82 9.62 -4.44
N TRP A 209 -0.25 8.71 -5.24
CA TRP A 209 1.04 8.91 -5.91
C TRP A 209 0.95 9.37 -7.36
N TRP A 210 -0.20 9.85 -7.83
CA TRP A 210 -0.38 10.26 -9.23
C TRP A 210 0.67 11.28 -9.71
N SER A 211 0.96 12.29 -8.89
CA SER A 211 1.96 13.33 -9.18
C SER A 211 3.38 12.97 -8.73
N LYS A 212 3.60 11.80 -8.13
CA LYS A 212 4.94 11.37 -7.71
C LYS A 212 5.68 10.77 -8.90
N PRO A 213 6.89 11.21 -9.25
CA PRO A 213 7.69 10.57 -10.30
C PRO A 213 7.99 9.09 -10.00
N LEU A 214 7.98 8.23 -11.04
CA LEU A 214 8.13 6.78 -10.89
C LEU A 214 9.53 6.32 -11.31
N ASP A 215 10.21 5.54 -10.47
CA ASP A 215 11.50 4.88 -10.75
C ASP A 215 12.62 5.88 -11.13
N VAL A 216 12.66 7.00 -10.40
CA VAL A 216 13.73 8.00 -10.48
C VAL A 216 14.99 7.43 -9.82
N GLN A 217 16.09 7.42 -10.57
CA GLN A 217 17.35 6.82 -10.10
C GLN A 217 18.43 7.84 -9.78
N GLN A 218 18.29 9.09 -10.22
CA GLN A 218 19.29 10.13 -10.03
C GLN A 218 18.62 11.42 -9.55
N PRO A 219 19.09 12.01 -8.44
CA PRO A 219 18.59 13.29 -7.96
C PRO A 219 19.09 14.46 -8.84
N ILE A 220 18.56 15.66 -8.58
CA ILE A 220 18.98 16.93 -9.16
C ILE A 220 19.71 17.72 -8.08
N VAL A 221 20.89 18.24 -8.41
CA VAL A 221 21.64 19.13 -7.53
C VAL A 221 21.02 20.52 -7.58
N VAL A 222 20.74 21.11 -6.42
CA VAL A 222 20.24 22.49 -6.30
C VAL A 222 21.26 23.36 -5.57
N ALA A 223 21.56 24.51 -6.17
CA ALA A 223 22.41 25.53 -5.55
C ALA A 223 21.57 26.39 -4.60
N GLY A 224 22.05 26.61 -3.37
CA GLY A 224 21.36 27.43 -2.37
C GLY A 224 21.57 26.93 -0.94
N GLY A 225 21.29 27.80 0.04
CA GLY A 225 21.45 27.50 1.47
C GLY A 225 22.81 27.93 2.03
N ALA A 226 22.87 29.08 2.69
CA ALA A 226 23.99 29.39 3.57
C ALA A 226 24.03 28.34 4.70
N ARG A 227 24.96 27.39 4.64
CA ARG A 227 25.28 26.52 5.78
C ARG A 227 25.93 27.39 6.85
N VAL A 228 25.22 27.70 7.93
CA VAL A 228 25.87 27.96 9.22
C VAL A 228 25.97 26.61 9.91
N LEU A 229 27.02 25.85 9.60
CA LEU A 229 27.44 24.75 10.47
C LEU A 229 28.50 25.28 11.43
N PRO A 230 28.32 25.16 12.76
CA PRO A 230 29.40 25.41 13.69
C PRO A 230 30.53 24.40 13.44
N SER A 231 31.77 24.90 13.45
CA SER A 231 33.00 24.23 13.00
C SER A 231 33.38 22.96 13.79
N SER A 232 32.70 22.65 14.89
CA SER A 232 32.95 21.48 15.73
C SER A 232 32.35 20.16 15.19
N ASP A 233 31.33 20.21 14.32
CA ASP A 233 30.59 19.01 13.86
C ASP A 233 31.22 18.30 12.66
N ILE A 234 32.25 18.88 12.04
CA ILE A 234 32.78 18.43 10.74
C ILE A 234 33.49 17.06 10.84
N ARG A 235 34.13 16.74 11.97
CA ARG A 235 34.81 15.44 12.18
C ARG A 235 33.85 14.28 12.43
N ASP A 236 32.79 14.52 13.22
CA ASP A 236 31.76 13.51 13.48
C ASP A 236 30.93 13.23 12.20
N PHE A 237 30.76 14.25 11.35
CA PHE A 237 30.08 14.12 10.06
C PHE A 237 30.78 13.18 9.08
N GLN A 238 32.12 13.19 9.02
CA GLN A 238 32.88 12.33 8.09
C GLN A 238 32.79 10.85 8.49
N VAL A 239 32.79 10.55 9.79
CA VAL A 239 32.63 9.18 10.31
C VAL A 239 31.19 8.68 10.11
N LEU A 240 30.19 9.55 10.25
CA LEU A 240 28.78 9.22 10.03
C LEU A 240 28.47 9.06 8.52
N ALA A 241 29.02 9.91 7.65
CA ALA A 241 28.86 9.80 6.20
C ALA A 241 29.44 8.49 5.64
N ALA A 242 30.57 8.01 6.17
CA ALA A 242 31.11 6.69 5.84
C ALA A 242 30.19 5.54 6.27
N THR A 243 29.38 5.74 7.33
CA THR A 243 28.39 4.78 7.83
C THR A 243 27.08 4.80 7.03
N THR A 244 26.81 5.89 6.30
CA THR A 244 25.51 6.17 5.65
C THR A 244 25.42 5.77 4.17
N LYS A 245 26.42 5.07 3.63
CA LYS A 245 26.30 4.32 2.37
C LYS A 245 25.50 3.02 2.51
N ARG A 246 25.15 2.63 3.74
CA ARG A 246 24.43 1.37 4.02
C ARG A 246 22.94 1.55 3.75
N LEU A 247 22.34 0.63 2.98
CA LEU A 247 20.88 0.52 2.93
C LEU A 247 20.33 0.38 4.36
N PRO A 248 19.18 0.99 4.68
CA PRO A 248 18.51 0.76 5.96
C PRO A 248 18.39 -0.74 6.24
N SER A 249 18.67 -1.16 7.48
CA SER A 249 18.53 -2.56 7.83
C SER A 249 17.06 -2.99 7.74
N LEU A 250 16.79 -4.30 7.67
CA LEU A 250 15.41 -4.79 7.71
C LEU A 250 14.66 -4.31 8.96
N LYS A 251 15.36 -4.17 10.10
CA LYS A 251 14.79 -3.66 11.35
C LYS A 251 14.38 -2.20 11.23
N ASP A 252 15.20 -1.36 10.60
CA ASP A 252 14.90 0.07 10.43
C ASP A 252 13.73 0.27 9.48
N GLU A 253 13.63 -0.56 8.45
CA GLU A 253 12.51 -0.51 7.51
C GLU A 253 11.21 -1.03 8.12
N LEU A 254 11.27 -2.10 8.91
CA LEU A 254 10.11 -2.57 9.67
C LEU A 254 9.66 -1.52 10.69
N ARG A 255 10.60 -0.88 11.41
CA ARG A 255 10.28 0.22 12.33
C ARG A 255 9.65 1.42 11.61
N GLY A 256 10.24 1.88 10.52
CA GLY A 256 9.69 2.94 9.71
C GLY A 256 8.30 2.62 9.16
N ALA A 257 8.08 1.38 8.73
CA ALA A 257 6.80 0.94 8.19
C ALA A 257 5.69 0.72 9.25
N THR A 258 6.05 0.36 10.48
CA THR A 258 5.06 -0.02 11.53
C THR A 258 4.87 1.06 12.60
N LEU A 259 5.93 1.80 12.91
CA LEU A 259 5.93 2.84 13.95
C LEU A 259 5.95 4.25 13.36
N TRP A 260 6.12 4.37 12.03
CA TRP A 260 6.27 5.66 11.35
C TRP A 260 7.42 6.50 11.93
N ASP A 261 8.41 5.80 12.50
CA ASP A 261 9.47 6.41 13.30
C ASP A 261 10.84 6.09 12.71
N TYR A 262 11.59 7.17 12.45
CA TYR A 262 13.00 7.16 12.07
C TYR A 262 13.75 8.15 12.97
N PRO A 263 13.89 7.86 14.27
CA PRO A 263 14.36 8.85 15.24
C PRO A 263 15.83 9.24 15.01
N GLU A 264 16.58 8.41 14.30
CA GLU A 264 18.00 8.63 13.97
C GLU A 264 18.20 9.23 12.55
N TYR A 265 17.15 9.36 11.74
CA TYR A 265 17.32 9.87 10.38
C TYR A 265 17.48 11.38 10.36
N ARG A 266 18.61 11.84 9.81
CA ARG A 266 18.83 13.22 9.38
C ARG A 266 19.17 13.22 7.90
N ALA A 267 18.47 14.02 7.10
CA ALA A 267 18.79 14.16 5.68
C ALA A 267 20.18 14.77 5.50
N SER A 268 20.55 15.70 6.38
CA SER A 268 21.87 16.32 6.43
C SER A 268 23.02 15.32 6.56
N SER A 269 22.84 14.17 7.21
CA SER A 269 23.87 13.12 7.32
C SER A 269 23.67 11.95 6.37
N SER A 270 22.65 12.00 5.49
CA SER A 270 22.29 10.89 4.61
C SER A 270 22.55 11.18 3.13
N THR A 271 22.62 10.11 2.34
CA THR A 271 22.79 10.15 0.87
C THR A 271 21.49 9.87 0.13
N SER A 272 20.42 9.48 0.84
CA SER A 272 19.11 9.20 0.26
C SER A 272 18.00 9.30 1.30
N VAL A 273 16.76 9.30 0.84
CA VAL A 273 15.59 9.29 1.71
C VAL A 273 15.05 7.85 1.84
N PRO A 274 14.94 7.30 3.07
CA PRO A 274 14.32 6.00 3.31
C PRO A 274 12.91 5.95 2.74
N MET A 275 12.44 4.76 2.35
CA MET A 275 11.15 4.64 1.67
C MET A 275 9.98 5.11 2.54
N PHE A 276 9.95 4.68 3.80
CA PHE A 276 8.85 5.00 4.72
C PHE A 276 9.01 6.35 5.42
N TYR A 277 10.03 7.13 5.05
CA TYR A 277 10.22 8.47 5.60
C TYR A 277 9.18 9.45 5.03
N SER A 278 8.76 10.39 5.89
CA SER A 278 7.88 11.50 5.56
C SER A 278 8.44 12.78 6.19
N ILE A 279 8.66 13.81 5.38
CA ILE A 279 9.37 15.03 5.74
C ILE A 279 8.71 15.83 6.87
N ARG A 280 7.37 15.75 7.01
CA ARG A 280 6.61 16.55 7.97
C ARG A 280 5.85 15.74 9.01
N LEU A 281 5.53 14.50 8.69
CA LEU A 281 4.56 13.69 9.43
C LEU A 281 5.18 12.77 10.49
N GLY A 282 6.47 12.92 10.84
CA GLY A 282 7.07 12.21 11.98
C GLY A 282 6.32 12.45 13.31
N SER A 283 6.80 11.89 14.41
CA SER A 283 6.16 12.01 15.75
C SER A 283 5.92 13.47 16.21
N SER A 284 6.57 14.44 15.58
CA SER A 284 6.46 15.89 15.79
C SER A 284 5.53 16.64 14.80
N GLY A 285 4.88 15.94 13.85
CA GLY A 285 4.00 16.55 12.85
C GLY A 285 2.65 17.03 13.40
N PRO A 286 1.90 17.88 12.66
CA PRO A 286 0.60 18.40 13.11
C PRO A 286 -0.40 17.29 13.42
N THR A 287 -1.00 17.31 14.61
CA THR A 287 -1.92 16.27 15.11
C THR A 287 -3.07 15.97 14.15
N SER A 288 -3.65 16.98 13.50
CA SER A 288 -4.76 16.82 12.54
C SER A 288 -4.37 16.06 11.27
N LEU A 289 -3.13 16.24 10.81
CA LEU A 289 -2.61 15.56 9.63
C LEU A 289 -2.30 14.09 9.95
N ASN A 290 -1.71 13.84 11.13
CA ASN A 290 -1.54 12.48 11.65
C ASN A 290 -2.89 11.75 11.80
N MET A 291 -3.90 12.41 12.37
CA MET A 291 -5.26 11.87 12.44
C MET A 291 -5.86 11.54 11.07
N SER A 292 -5.60 12.35 10.06
CA SER A 292 -6.08 12.11 8.69
C SER A 292 -5.42 10.87 8.05
N VAL A 293 -4.12 10.68 8.26
CA VAL A 293 -3.39 9.49 7.79
C VAL A 293 -3.89 8.23 8.51
N PHE A 294 -4.06 8.29 9.84
CA PHE A 294 -4.61 7.18 10.61
C PHE A 294 -6.03 6.83 10.18
N ALA A 295 -6.88 7.82 9.89
CA ALA A 295 -8.21 7.55 9.35
C ALA A 295 -8.17 6.80 8.00
N VAL A 296 -7.25 7.16 7.10
CA VAL A 296 -7.02 6.42 5.85
C VAL A 296 -6.59 4.98 6.14
N GLU A 297 -5.65 4.79 7.07
CA GLU A 297 -5.17 3.46 7.50
C GLU A 297 -6.30 2.56 7.95
N PHE A 298 -7.16 3.04 8.85
CA PHE A 298 -8.24 2.21 9.40
C PHE A 298 -9.29 1.88 8.34
N ILE A 299 -9.66 2.85 7.50
CA ILE A 299 -10.67 2.64 6.46
C ILE A 299 -10.15 1.66 5.40
N VAL A 300 -8.93 1.87 4.92
CA VAL A 300 -8.34 1.04 3.85
C VAL A 300 -8.02 -0.35 4.38
N GLY A 301 -7.39 -0.45 5.56
CA GLY A 301 -7.06 -1.74 6.17
C GLY A 301 -8.30 -2.58 6.46
N ALA A 302 -9.36 -1.98 7.02
CA ALA A 302 -10.62 -2.68 7.27
C ALA A 302 -11.32 -3.10 5.98
N SER A 303 -11.34 -2.22 4.97
CA SER A 303 -11.94 -2.53 3.66
C SER A 303 -11.21 -3.68 2.97
N PHE A 304 -9.88 -3.70 3.06
CA PHE A 304 -9.05 -4.73 2.49
C PHE A 304 -9.30 -6.10 3.15
N GLY A 305 -9.35 -6.17 4.48
CA GLY A 305 -9.74 -7.39 5.19
C GLY A 305 -11.17 -7.84 4.86
N ALA A 306 -12.12 -6.90 4.77
CA ALA A 306 -13.52 -7.19 4.50
C ALA A 306 -13.76 -7.80 3.10
N VAL A 307 -12.93 -7.50 2.10
CA VAL A 307 -13.01 -8.13 0.77
C VAL A 307 -12.84 -9.64 0.88
N HIS A 308 -11.92 -10.13 1.73
CA HIS A 308 -11.71 -11.56 1.94
C HIS A 308 -12.91 -12.26 2.61
N CYS A 309 -13.74 -11.51 3.35
CA CYS A 309 -14.96 -12.04 3.96
C CYS A 309 -16.08 -12.31 2.93
N VAL A 310 -15.97 -11.83 1.67
CA VAL A 310 -16.97 -12.08 0.63
C VAL A 310 -17.16 -13.58 0.35
N VAL A 311 -16.09 -14.37 0.45
CA VAL A 311 -16.09 -15.82 0.25
C VAL A 311 -16.20 -16.60 1.57
N TRP A 312 -16.95 -16.06 2.54
CA TRP A 312 -17.14 -16.68 3.86
C TRP A 312 -17.66 -18.12 3.80
N ASN A 313 -18.55 -18.39 2.84
CA ASN A 313 -19.22 -19.67 2.63
C ASN A 313 -18.59 -20.50 1.51
N ALA A 314 -17.37 -20.18 1.09
CA ALA A 314 -16.69 -20.96 0.07
C ALA A 314 -16.27 -22.35 0.59
N THR A 315 -16.03 -23.27 -0.34
CA THR A 315 -15.69 -24.66 -0.05
C THR A 315 -14.18 -24.78 0.13
N PHE A 316 -13.74 -25.19 1.32
CA PHE A 316 -12.33 -25.42 1.60
C PHE A 316 -12.00 -26.93 1.58
N PRO A 317 -10.76 -27.32 1.19
CA PRO A 317 -10.36 -28.72 1.19
C PRO A 317 -10.39 -29.35 2.59
N THR A 318 -10.12 -28.55 3.64
CA THR A 318 -10.16 -29.00 5.03
C THR A 318 -10.89 -28.01 5.94
N ILE A 319 -11.43 -28.52 7.05
CA ILE A 319 -12.05 -27.70 8.12
C ILE A 319 -11.02 -26.73 8.72
N ALA A 320 -9.75 -27.14 8.82
CA ALA A 320 -8.69 -26.28 9.31
C ALA A 320 -8.46 -25.07 8.39
N GLU A 321 -8.35 -25.28 7.08
CA GLU A 321 -8.18 -24.20 6.09
C GLU A 321 -9.36 -23.23 6.12
N MET A 322 -10.60 -23.74 6.25
CA MET A 322 -11.80 -22.91 6.39
C MET A 322 -11.72 -21.98 7.61
N TRP A 323 -11.38 -22.51 8.79
CA TRP A 323 -11.30 -21.70 10.00
C TRP A 323 -10.10 -20.73 9.96
N MET A 324 -8.95 -21.16 9.43
CA MET A 324 -7.81 -20.27 9.23
C MET A 324 -8.17 -19.08 8.33
N TRP A 325 -8.92 -19.30 7.25
CA TRP A 325 -9.42 -18.23 6.39
C TRP A 325 -10.36 -17.29 7.12
N ARG A 326 -11.40 -17.83 7.77
CA ARG A 326 -12.44 -17.04 8.45
C ARG A 326 -11.87 -16.20 9.60
N LEU A 327 -11.01 -16.79 10.43
CA LEU A 327 -10.36 -16.08 11.52
C LEU A 327 -9.41 -15.00 10.98
N SER A 328 -8.61 -15.32 9.95
CA SER A 328 -7.64 -14.38 9.39
C SER A 328 -8.30 -13.20 8.69
N SER A 329 -9.33 -13.44 7.86
CA SER A 329 -10.09 -12.37 7.19
C SER A 329 -10.81 -11.47 8.20
N SER A 330 -11.45 -12.06 9.22
CA SER A 330 -12.10 -11.31 10.30
C SER A 330 -11.09 -10.47 11.10
N PHE A 331 -9.94 -11.04 11.46
CA PHE A 331 -8.92 -10.34 12.21
C PHE A 331 -8.33 -9.17 11.41
N VAL A 332 -7.96 -9.40 10.14
CA VAL A 332 -7.41 -8.36 9.26
C VAL A 332 -8.42 -7.23 9.02
N ALA A 333 -9.73 -7.54 8.97
CA ALA A 333 -10.77 -6.52 8.87
C ALA A 333 -10.99 -5.73 10.18
N ALA A 334 -10.94 -6.40 11.33
CA ALA A 334 -11.27 -5.81 12.63
C ALA A 334 -10.10 -5.07 13.28
N TYR A 335 -8.88 -5.58 13.11
CA TYR A 335 -7.70 -5.06 13.81
C TYR A 335 -7.42 -3.57 13.54
N PRO A 336 -7.44 -3.06 12.28
CA PRO A 336 -7.27 -1.63 12.03
C PRO A 336 -8.35 -0.77 12.70
N LEU A 337 -9.61 -1.22 12.75
CA LEU A 337 -10.69 -0.49 13.42
C LEU A 337 -10.50 -0.44 14.93
N PHE A 338 -10.04 -1.55 15.52
CA PHE A 338 -9.70 -1.60 16.94
C PHE A 338 -8.56 -0.62 17.28
N LEU A 339 -7.53 -0.55 16.43
CA LEU A 339 -6.45 0.41 16.59
C LEU A 339 -6.94 1.86 16.46
N GLY A 340 -7.80 2.14 15.50
CA GLY A 340 -8.36 3.49 15.36
C GLY A 340 -9.26 3.92 16.50
N GLY A 341 -10.19 3.05 16.90
CA GLY A 341 -11.10 3.33 18.02
C GLY A 341 -10.36 3.56 19.33
N SER A 342 -9.26 2.83 19.54
CA SER A 342 -8.46 2.94 20.74
C SER A 342 -7.60 4.21 20.79
N LEU A 343 -7.03 4.68 19.68
CA LEU A 343 -6.36 5.99 19.62
C LEU A 343 -7.33 7.15 19.86
N VAL A 344 -8.55 7.05 19.33
CA VAL A 344 -9.60 8.04 19.58
C VAL A 344 -9.97 8.04 21.06
N LEU A 345 -10.16 6.86 21.65
CA LEU A 345 -10.44 6.71 23.08
C LEU A 345 -9.31 7.29 23.94
N ASP A 346 -8.05 6.99 23.63
CA ASP A 346 -6.88 7.53 24.34
C ASP A 346 -6.86 9.06 24.29
N HIS A 347 -7.09 9.67 23.13
CA HIS A 347 -7.17 11.13 22.99
C HIS A 347 -8.30 11.75 23.82
N PHE A 348 -9.47 11.11 23.87
CA PHE A 348 -10.59 11.55 24.70
C PHE A 348 -10.30 11.39 26.21
N LEU A 349 -9.73 10.25 26.62
CA LEU A 349 -9.38 9.98 28.00
C LEU A 349 -8.26 10.90 28.48
N ALA A 350 -7.25 11.17 27.65
CA ALA A 350 -6.16 12.08 27.95
C ALA A 350 -6.64 13.51 28.24
N ARG A 351 -7.68 13.98 27.53
CA ARG A 351 -8.34 15.27 27.80
C ARG A 351 -9.17 15.26 29.08
N LYS A 352 -9.82 14.14 29.41
CA LYS A 352 -10.75 14.07 30.55
C LYS A 352 -10.06 13.76 31.89
N LEU A 353 -8.93 13.04 31.85
CA LEU A 353 -8.20 12.54 33.02
C LEU A 353 -6.91 13.31 33.30
N GLU A 354 -6.84 14.58 32.89
CA GLU A 354 -5.61 15.40 32.89
C GLU A 354 -4.92 15.48 34.27
N HIS A 355 -5.66 15.32 35.37
CA HIS A 355 -5.17 15.37 36.76
C HIS A 355 -5.13 14.03 37.52
N SER A 356 -5.32 12.87 36.87
CA SER A 356 -5.35 11.56 37.56
C SER A 356 -4.03 10.78 37.49
N THR A 357 -3.64 10.15 38.59
CA THR A 357 -2.49 9.22 38.70
C THR A 357 -2.59 8.00 37.77
N PHE A 358 -3.78 7.70 37.24
CA PHE A 358 -4.03 6.57 36.33
C PHE A 358 -3.93 6.92 34.83
N LYS A 359 -3.54 8.14 34.47
CA LYS A 359 -3.51 8.63 33.06
C LYS A 359 -2.72 7.72 32.11
N ASN A 360 -1.67 7.04 32.60
CA ASN A 360 -0.79 6.20 31.77
C ASN A 360 -1.21 4.71 31.68
N LEU A 361 -2.11 4.24 32.55
CA LEU A 361 -2.57 2.84 32.55
C LEU A 361 -3.31 2.44 31.26
N PRO A 362 -4.32 3.20 30.77
CA PRO A 362 -5.01 2.86 29.52
C PRO A 362 -4.08 2.95 28.30
N TYR A 363 -3.17 3.93 28.27
CA TYR A 363 -2.18 4.07 27.21
C TYR A 363 -1.20 2.88 27.13
N ASN A 364 -0.67 2.43 28.27
CA ASN A 364 0.28 1.31 28.30
C ASN A 364 -0.37 -0.03 27.92
N VAL A 365 -1.60 -0.28 28.38
CA VAL A 365 -2.39 -1.46 27.99
C VAL A 365 -2.71 -1.42 26.49
N LEU A 366 -3.06 -0.23 25.98
CA LEU A 366 -3.36 -0.10 24.56
C LEU A 366 -2.11 -0.32 23.69
N LYS A 367 -0.98 0.25 24.10
CA LYS A 367 0.30 0.08 23.43
C LYS A 367 0.74 -1.39 23.42
N THR A 368 0.56 -2.14 24.49
CA THR A 368 0.87 -3.58 24.51
C THR A 368 -0.09 -4.39 23.63
N MET A 369 -1.38 -4.05 23.58
CA MET A 369 -2.33 -4.68 22.63
C MET A 369 -1.95 -4.39 21.17
N PHE A 370 -1.51 -3.18 20.84
CA PHE A 370 -0.99 -2.81 19.52
C PHE A 370 0.26 -3.62 19.16
N LEU A 371 1.28 -3.66 20.03
CA LEU A 371 2.51 -4.42 19.72
C LEU A 371 2.25 -5.93 19.62
N GLY A 372 1.37 -6.48 20.46
CA GLY A 372 1.01 -7.89 20.45
C GLY A 372 0.17 -8.31 19.23
N GLY A 373 -0.61 -7.40 18.66
CA GLY A 373 -1.44 -7.66 17.48
C GLY A 373 -0.67 -7.73 16.17
N VAL A 374 0.48 -7.06 16.04
CA VAL A 374 1.27 -7.03 14.80
C VAL A 374 1.75 -8.42 14.35
N PRO A 375 2.33 -9.29 15.21
CA PRO A 375 2.70 -10.65 14.81
C PRO A 375 1.50 -11.50 14.37
N VAL A 376 0.36 -11.35 15.05
CA VAL A 376 -0.90 -12.04 14.69
C VAL A 376 -1.40 -11.57 13.33
N TYR A 377 -1.36 -10.26 13.09
CA TYR A 377 -1.71 -9.65 11.81
C TYR A 377 -0.85 -10.24 10.68
N ILE A 378 0.48 -10.27 10.85
CA ILE A 378 1.41 -10.85 9.87
C ILE A 378 1.06 -12.32 9.59
N LEU A 379 0.81 -13.11 10.64
CA LEU A 379 0.43 -14.52 10.49
C LEU A 379 -0.89 -14.67 9.70
N CYS A 380 -1.92 -13.89 10.05
CA CYS A 380 -3.19 -13.87 9.32
C CYS A 380 -3.00 -13.48 7.85
N ARG A 381 -2.12 -12.51 7.56
CA ARG A 381 -1.79 -12.12 6.18
C ARG A 381 -1.12 -13.25 5.41
N LEU A 382 -0.19 -13.98 6.03
CA LEU A 382 0.43 -15.15 5.40
C LEU A 382 -0.61 -16.22 5.07
N PHE A 383 -1.57 -16.49 5.96
CA PHE A 383 -2.67 -17.41 5.66
C PHE A 383 -3.53 -16.93 4.49
N LEU A 384 -3.89 -15.64 4.44
CA LEU A 384 -4.68 -15.09 3.33
C LEU A 384 -3.93 -15.06 1.99
N ILE A 385 -2.60 -15.16 2.00
CA ILE A 385 -1.78 -15.29 0.79
C ILE A 385 -1.67 -16.76 0.37
N VAL A 386 -1.48 -17.70 1.31
CA VAL A 386 -1.20 -19.11 1.00
C VAL A 386 -2.46 -19.93 0.73
N LEU A 387 -3.52 -19.76 1.53
CA LEU A 387 -4.76 -20.56 1.42
C LEU A 387 -5.47 -20.45 0.05
N PRO A 388 -5.47 -19.30 -0.64
CA PRO A 388 -6.00 -19.23 -2.00
C PRO A 388 -5.37 -20.20 -3.01
N PHE A 389 -4.12 -20.62 -2.78
CA PHE A 389 -3.48 -21.62 -3.63
C PHE A 389 -3.83 -23.05 -3.22
N THR A 390 -4.02 -23.30 -1.93
CA THR A 390 -4.34 -24.66 -1.44
C THR A 390 -5.79 -25.05 -1.74
N THR A 391 -6.70 -24.08 -1.81
CA THR A 391 -8.12 -24.22 -2.19
C THR A 391 -8.31 -24.63 -3.64
N LEU A 392 -7.33 -24.38 -4.53
CA LEU A 392 -7.36 -24.82 -5.93
C LEU A 392 -7.49 -26.35 -6.10
N ARG A 393 -7.17 -27.12 -5.05
CA ARG A 393 -7.33 -28.58 -5.02
C ARG A 393 -8.79 -29.04 -4.90
N ALA A 394 -9.69 -28.15 -4.49
CA ALA A 394 -11.10 -28.42 -4.21
C ALA A 394 -12.02 -27.40 -4.91
N LEU A 395 -11.73 -27.09 -6.17
CA LEU A 395 -12.50 -26.10 -6.93
C LEU A 395 -13.95 -26.56 -7.17
N PRO A 396 -14.95 -25.66 -7.03
CA PRO A 396 -16.30 -25.95 -7.49
C PRO A 396 -16.30 -26.08 -9.02
N THR A 397 -17.16 -26.93 -9.57
CA THR A 397 -17.25 -27.19 -11.02
C THR A 397 -17.47 -25.91 -11.84
N GLY A 398 -18.27 -24.97 -11.32
CA GLY A 398 -18.50 -23.66 -11.93
C GLY A 398 -17.27 -22.73 -11.96
N ALA A 399 -16.17 -23.03 -11.25
CA ALA A 399 -14.98 -22.18 -11.24
C ALA A 399 -14.26 -22.14 -12.60
N LEU A 400 -14.43 -23.19 -13.42
CA LEU A 400 -13.80 -23.34 -14.73
C LEU A 400 -14.69 -22.85 -15.88
N VAL A 401 -15.95 -22.49 -15.61
CA VAL A 401 -16.83 -21.86 -16.60
C VAL A 401 -16.38 -20.43 -16.83
N ASP A 402 -16.22 -20.01 -18.09
CA ASP A 402 -15.88 -18.63 -18.43
C ASP A 402 -17.10 -17.69 -18.35
N VAL A 403 -16.85 -16.38 -18.38
CA VAL A 403 -17.91 -15.36 -18.42
C VAL A 403 -18.54 -15.35 -19.81
N ASP A 404 -19.87 -15.50 -19.88
CA ASP A 404 -20.60 -15.32 -21.12
C ASP A 404 -20.75 -13.82 -21.43
N TRP A 405 -19.83 -13.29 -22.24
CA TRP A 405 -19.87 -11.88 -22.63
C TRP A 405 -21.04 -11.52 -23.55
N SER A 406 -21.67 -12.50 -24.21
CA SER A 406 -22.80 -12.27 -25.12
C SER A 406 -24.02 -11.69 -24.39
N VAL A 407 -24.16 -11.95 -23.09
CA VAL A 407 -25.20 -11.36 -22.22
C VAL A 407 -25.07 -9.84 -22.11
N TYR A 408 -23.86 -9.29 -22.25
CA TYR A 408 -23.60 -7.85 -22.07
C TYR A 408 -23.49 -7.08 -23.39
N ILE A 409 -23.26 -7.77 -24.50
CA ILE A 409 -23.16 -7.16 -25.82
C ILE A 409 -24.56 -7.24 -26.46
N PRO A 410 -25.28 -6.12 -26.63
CA PRO A 410 -26.57 -6.16 -27.31
C PRO A 410 -26.39 -6.76 -28.70
N HIS A 411 -27.17 -7.78 -29.02
CA HIS A 411 -27.15 -8.44 -30.33
C HIS A 411 -27.45 -7.37 -31.41
N LEU A 412 -26.44 -7.05 -32.22
CA LEU A 412 -26.57 -6.14 -33.37
C LEU A 412 -27.02 -6.90 -34.61
#